data_AF-A0A7R9J6U3-F1
#
_entry.id   AF-A0A7R9J6U3-F1
#
_cell.length_a   1.000
_cell.length_b   1.000
_cell.length_c   1.000
_cell.angle_alpha   90.00
_cell.angle_beta   90.00
_cell.angle_gamma   90.00
#
_symmetry.space_group_name_H-M   'P 1'
#
loop_
_entity.id
_entity.type
_entity.pdbx_description
1 polymer ?
#
loop_
_entity_poly.entity_id
_entity_poly.type
_entity_poly.pdbx_seq_one_letter_code
_entity_poly.pdbx_strand_id
1 'polypeptide(L)' 'MVNTQDDEEPKGSMFAPDGGYIPRILFLDPNGVVMDEYYNEEGNPDYKYFYSDSKSVVSSMKRVLRKPTKHSKVIDEL' A
#
# COMPACT_ATOMS: atom_id res chain seq x y z
N MET A 1 2.28 -9.45 4.47
CA MET A 1 1.00 -8.93 3.94
C MET A 1 -0.03 -9.15 5.03
N VAL A 2 -0.81 -8.13 5.36
CA VAL A 2 -1.91 -8.22 6.33
C VAL A 2 -3.20 -8.00 5.55
N ASN A 3 -4.17 -8.88 5.73
CA ASN A 3 -5.51 -8.74 5.19
C ASN A 3 -6.45 -8.39 6.34
N THR A 4 -7.35 -7.43 6.14
CA THR A 4 -8.34 -6.98 7.12
C THR A 4 -9.71 -7.08 6.48
N GLN A 5 -10.64 -7.79 7.14
CA GLN A 5 -11.99 -8.02 6.61
C GLN A 5 -13.05 -7.42 7.53
N ASP A 6 -14.12 -6.88 6.94
CA ASP A 6 -15.29 -6.34 7.64
C ASP A 6 -14.89 -5.39 8.79
N ASP A 7 -15.22 -5.75 10.04
CA ASP A 7 -14.97 -4.93 11.24
C ASP A 7 -13.48 -4.78 11.59
N GLU A 8 -12.58 -5.51 10.92
CA GLU A 8 -11.12 -5.39 11.09
C GLU A 8 -10.52 -4.24 10.26
N GLU A 9 -11.31 -3.56 9.43
CA GLU A 9 -10.82 -2.42 8.64
C GLU A 9 -10.20 -1.34 9.56
N PRO A 10 -8.94 -0.94 9.31
CA PRO A 10 -8.25 0.00 10.18
C PRO A 10 -8.93 1.37 10.14
N LYS A 11 -9.19 1.92 11.33
CA LYS A 11 -9.86 3.22 11.48
C LYS A 11 -8.90 4.36 11.17
N GLY A 12 -9.41 5.39 10.50
CA GLY A 12 -8.69 6.64 10.23
C GLY A 12 -8.59 6.96 8.75
N SER A 13 -8.69 8.24 8.41
CA SER A 13 -8.68 8.70 7.00
C SER A 13 -7.39 8.38 6.26
N MET A 14 -6.28 8.15 6.98
CA MET A 14 -5.01 7.70 6.40
C MET A 14 -5.13 6.34 5.67
N PHE A 15 -6.07 5.47 6.05
CA PHE A 15 -6.31 4.17 5.41
C PHE A 15 -7.38 4.23 4.28
N ALA A 16 -7.86 5.43 3.96
CA ALA A 16 -8.78 5.72 2.86
C ALA A 16 -8.34 6.99 2.10
N PRO A 17 -7.07 7.05 1.62
CA PRO A 17 -6.43 8.27 1.10
C PRO A 17 -7.13 8.88 -0.13
N ASP A 18 -7.85 8.08 -0.92
CA ASP A 18 -8.62 8.50 -2.09
C ASP A 18 -10.09 8.01 -2.07
N GLY A 19 -10.58 7.56 -0.90
CA GLY A 19 -11.97 7.15 -0.71
C GLY A 19 -12.15 5.81 0.01
N GLY A 20 -13.39 5.52 0.39
CA GLY A 20 -13.78 4.34 1.17
C GLY A 20 -14.25 3.14 0.33
N TYR A 21 -13.89 3.07 -0.95
CA TYR A 21 -14.25 1.96 -1.83
C TYR A 21 -13.48 0.68 -1.46
N ILE A 22 -14.02 -0.52 -1.72
CA ILE A 22 -13.32 -1.79 -1.43
C ILE A 22 -13.22 -2.66 -2.69
N PRO A 23 -12.20 -3.54 -2.80
CA PRO A 23 -11.02 -3.68 -1.94
C PRO A 23 -9.94 -2.62 -2.19
N ARG A 24 -9.08 -2.36 -1.19
CA ARG A 24 -7.90 -1.49 -1.29
C ARG A 24 -6.65 -2.23 -0.83
N ILE A 25 -5.53 -2.01 -1.51
CA ILE A 25 -4.20 -2.46 -1.07
C ILE A 25 -3.34 -1.22 -0.81
N LEU A 26 -2.91 -1.05 0.44
CA LEU A 26 -2.03 0.04 0.87
C LEU A 26 -0.64 -0.50 1.18
N PHE A 27 0.38 0.29 0.87
CA PHE A 27 1.74 0.04 1.31
C PHE A 27 2.06 0.94 2.49
N LEU A 28 2.57 0.35 3.58
CA LEU A 28 2.94 1.07 4.79
C LEU A 28 4.44 0.92 5.02
N ASP A 29 5.05 1.94 5.61
CA ASP A 29 6.41 1.86 6.12
C ASP A 29 6.46 1.05 7.44
N PRO A 30 7.65 0.73 7.97
CA PRO A 30 7.79 -0.03 9.22
C PRO A 30 7.15 0.61 10.46
N ASN A 31 6.85 1.90 10.42
CA ASN A 31 6.18 2.63 11.50
C ASN A 31 4.65 2.66 11.33
N GLY A 32 4.12 2.02 10.28
CA GLY A 32 2.69 2.01 9.97
C GLY A 32 2.19 3.25 9.24
N VAL A 33 3.08 4.07 8.68
CA VAL A 33 2.69 5.25 7.88
C VAL A 33 2.42 4.80 6.44
N VAL A 34 1.26 5.19 5.89
CA VAL A 34 0.91 4.92 4.49
C VAL A 34 1.86 5.65 3.54
N MET A 35 2.42 4.92 2.59
CA MET A 35 3.30 5.42 1.53
C MET A 35 2.46 5.70 0.28
N ASP A 36 1.82 6.88 0.24
CA ASP A 36 0.86 7.30 -0.79
C ASP A 36 1.47 7.49 -2.19
N GLU A 37 2.80 7.51 -2.29
CA GLU A 37 3.52 7.49 -3.57
C GLU A 37 3.47 6.12 -4.28
N TYR A 38 3.03 5.07 -3.58
CA TYR A 38 2.90 3.72 -4.14
C TYR A 38 1.43 3.31 -4.27
N TYR A 39 0.97 3.26 -5.51
CA TYR A 39 -0.38 2.85 -5.88
C TYR A 39 -0.38 2.13 -7.23
N ASN A 40 -1.55 1.65 -7.66
CA ASN A 40 -1.75 0.96 -8.92
C ASN A 40 -1.68 1.94 -10.11
N GLU A 41 -0.47 2.19 -10.62
CA GLU A 41 -0.26 3.05 -11.80
C GLU A 41 -0.84 2.46 -13.10
N GLU A 42 -1.04 1.14 -13.16
CA GLU A 42 -1.64 0.44 -14.30
C GLU A 42 -3.18 0.35 -14.19
N GLY A 43 -3.75 0.86 -13.08
CA GLY A 43 -5.16 0.78 -12.75
C GLY A 43 -5.97 2.02 -13.13
N ASN A 44 -7.14 2.16 -12.50
CA ASN A 44 -7.99 3.33 -12.68
C ASN A 44 -7.43 4.52 -11.87
N PRO A 45 -7.16 5.69 -12.48
CA PRO A 45 -6.61 6.85 -11.78
C PRO A 45 -7.52 7.43 -10.69
N ASP A 46 -8.83 7.18 -10.76
CA ASP A 46 -9.80 7.60 -9.75
C ASP A 46 -9.86 6.64 -8.55
N TYR A 47 -9.30 5.43 -8.67
CA TYR A 47 -9.29 4.38 -7.65
C TYR A 47 -7.88 3.79 -7.52
N LYS A 48 -6.94 4.60 -7.02
CA LYS A 48 -5.51 4.32 -7.10
C LYS A 48 -5.09 3.05 -6.37
N TYR A 49 -5.78 2.69 -5.30
CA TYR A 49 -5.47 1.52 -4.47
C TYR A 49 -6.30 0.29 -4.81
N PHE A 50 -7.10 0.33 -5.88
CA PHE A 50 -7.81 -0.84 -6.39
C PHE A 50 -6.90 -1.64 -7.34
N TYR A 51 -6.85 -2.95 -7.14
CA TYR A 51 -6.09 -3.89 -7.97
C TYR A 51 -7.00 -4.98 -8.50
N SER A 52 -7.18 -5.03 -9.82
CA SER A 52 -8.04 -6.02 -10.50
C SER A 52 -7.35 -7.35 -10.79
N ASP A 53 -6.02 -7.38 -10.73
CA ASP A 53 -5.22 -8.53 -11.13
C ASP A 53 -3.96 -8.67 -10.27
N SER A 54 -3.40 -9.88 -10.23
CA SER A 54 -2.21 -10.17 -9.42
C SER A 54 -0.91 -9.57 -9.97
N LYS A 55 -0.85 -9.29 -11.28
CA LYS A 55 0.37 -8.76 -11.93
C LYS A 55 0.63 -7.32 -11.50
N SER A 56 -0.39 -6.48 -11.44
CA SER A 56 -0.31 -5.10 -10.97
C SER A 56 0.06 -5.02 -9.48
N VAL A 57 -0.44 -5.94 -8.65
CA VAL A 57 -0.01 -6.09 -7.24
C VAL A 57 1.48 -6.38 -7.16
N VAL A 58 1.97 -7.40 -7.88
CA VAL A 58 3.40 -7.78 -7.87
C VAL A 58 4.29 -6.65 -8.41
N SER A 59 3.85 -5.94 -9.44
CA SER A 59 4.55 -4.77 -9.99
C SER A 59 4.74 -3.69 -8.93
N SER A 60 3.67 -3.36 -8.20
CA SER A 60 3.71 -2.36 -7.12
C SER A 60 4.59 -2.81 -5.95
N MET A 61 4.47 -4.08 -5.52
CA MET A 61 5.34 -4.63 -4.47
C MET A 61 6.83 -4.53 -4.82
N LYS A 62 7.20 -4.82 -6.07
CA LYS A 62 8.59 -4.67 -6.54
C LYS A 62 9.04 -3.21 -6.54
N ARG A 63 8.16 -2.26 -6.89
CA ARG A 63 8.48 -0.81 -6.85
C ARG A 63 8.74 -0.34 -5.42
N VAL A 64 7.95 -0.81 -4.47
CA VAL A 64 8.14 -0.50 -3.04
C VAL A 64 9.49 -0.99 -2.54
N LEU A 65 9.87 -2.24 -2.84
CA LEU A 65 11.15 -2.82 -2.41
C LEU A 65 12.40 -2.15 -3.00
N ARG A 66 12.28 -1.47 -4.15
CA ARG A 66 13.44 -0.87 -4.85
C ARG A 66 13.91 0.46 -4.26
N LYS A 67 13.14 1.10 -3.37
CA LYS A 67 13.57 2.34 -2.71
C LYS A 67 13.68 2.11 -1.22
N PRO A 68 14.78 2.52 -0.58
CA PRO A 68 14.80 2.62 0.87
C PRO A 68 13.70 3.60 1.29
N THR A 69 12.79 3.15 2.14
CA THR A 69 11.81 4.04 2.75
C THR A 69 12.58 5.08 3.57
N LYS A 70 12.01 6.29 3.77
CA LYS A 70 12.66 7.35 4.58
C LYS A 70 13.04 6.88 6.00
N HIS A 71 12.45 5.77 6.47
CA HIS A 71 12.67 5.15 7.77
C HIS A 71 13.41 3.79 7.73
N SER A 72 13.95 3.36 6.58
CA SER A 72 14.57 2.03 6.36
C SER A 72 15.96 1.82 7.01
N LYS A 73 16.34 2.58 8.04
CA LYS A 73 17.72 2.60 8.56
C LYS A 73 18.20 1.35 9.33
N VAL A 74 17.52 0.19 9.32
CA VAL A 74 17.87 -0.89 10.27
C VAL A 74 17.81 -2.31 9.70
N ILE A 75 18.26 -2.59 8.47
CA ILE A 75 18.32 -4.01 8.03
C ILE A 75 19.59 -4.44 7.29
N ASP A 76 20.58 -3.56 7.14
CA ASP A 76 21.85 -3.91 6.48
C ASP A 76 23.00 -4.26 7.46
N GLU A 77 22.72 -4.43 8.76
CA GLU A 77 23.70 -4.88 9.76
C GLU A 77 23.19 -6.09 10.58
N LEU A 78 22.99 -7.24 9.92
CA LEU A 78 23.00 -8.58 10.55
C LEU A 78 23.53 -9.64 9.58
#